data_AF-A0A1M5NB76-F1
#
_entry.id   AF-A0A1M5NB76-F1
#
_cell.length_a   1.000
_cell.length_b   1.000
_cell.length_c   1.000
_cell.angle_alpha   90.00
_cell.angle_beta   90.00
_cell.angle_gamma   90.00
#
_symmetry.space_group_name_H-M   'P 1'
#
loop_
_entity.id
_entity.type
_entity.pdbx_description
1 polymer ?
#
loop_
_entity_poly.entity_id
_entity_poly.type
_entity_poly.pdbx_seq_one_letter_code
_entity_poly.pdbx_strand_id
1 'polypeptide(L)'
;MLTKTPRAGKNLERRKLFAEMKRIAADGKWHDPATIAELIGANADDVEKMFLRIRRDGTKPRIGCESKQVGTKFYYRMFNMEKMVRVSELTEKLGPLVEGVIAEGKKNVATVSFGHLKRLGALLQRQLDEWAK
;
A
#
# COMPACT_ATOMS: atom_id res chain seq x y z
N MET A 1 22.22 22.15 -33.48
CA MET A 1 20.77 22.10 -33.73
C MET A 1 20.12 21.28 -32.63
N LEU A 2 19.34 21.88 -31.73
CA LEU A 2 18.63 21.17 -30.66
C LEU A 2 17.26 20.73 -31.18
N THR A 3 17.15 19.48 -31.61
CA THR A 3 15.87 18.87 -32.01
C THR A 3 14.97 18.75 -30.79
N LYS A 4 14.03 19.68 -30.61
CA LYS A 4 12.98 19.59 -29.59
C LYS A 4 12.12 18.36 -29.93
N THR A 5 12.28 17.29 -29.16
CA THR A 5 11.40 16.12 -29.24
C THR A 5 9.95 16.57 -29.04
N PRO A 6 8.98 16.11 -29.87
CA PRO A 6 7.59 16.52 -29.75
C PRO A 6 7.04 16.18 -28.35
N ARG A 7 6.36 17.15 -27.70
CA ARG A 7 5.73 16.99 -26.37
C ARG A 7 4.80 15.77 -26.28
N ALA A 8 4.18 15.38 -27.40
CA ALA A 8 3.28 14.23 -27.49
C ALA A 8 3.99 12.89 -27.25
N GLY A 9 5.19 12.68 -27.82
CA GLY A 9 5.94 11.42 -27.65
C GLY A 9 6.39 11.19 -26.21
N LYS A 10 6.84 12.24 -25.53
CA LYS A 10 7.24 12.18 -24.10
C LYS A 10 6.08 11.84 -23.16
N ASN A 11 4.84 12.17 -23.54
CA ASN A 11 3.66 11.84 -22.73
C ASN A 11 3.22 10.38 -22.92
N LEU A 12 3.41 9.80 -24.11
CA LEU A 12 3.10 8.39 -24.36
C LEU A 12 4.05 7.47 -23.58
N GLU A 13 5.35 7.72 -23.64
CA GLU A 13 6.36 6.92 -22.93
C GLU A 13 6.17 6.96 -21.41
N ARG A 14 5.81 8.12 -20.86
CA ARG A 14 5.48 8.25 -19.43
C ARG A 14 4.24 7.44 -19.03
N ARG A 15 3.22 7.38 -19.89
CA ARG A 15 2.01 6.59 -19.62
C ARG A 15 2.32 5.10 -19.62
N LYS A 16 3.18 4.64 -20.54
CA LYS A 16 3.66 3.24 -20.57
C LYS A 16 4.46 2.92 -19.32
N LEU A 17 5.42 3.77 -18.95
CA LEU A 17 6.22 3.61 -17.72
C LEU A 17 5.33 3.50 -16.48
N PHE A 18 4.35 4.40 -16.34
CA PHE A 18 3.40 4.35 -15.23
C PHE A 18 2.58 3.06 -15.22
N ALA A 19 2.11 2.58 -16.38
CA ALA A 19 1.33 1.36 -16.47
C ALA A 19 2.14 0.12 -16.04
N GLU A 20 3.39 0.01 -16.50
CA GLU A 20 4.28 -1.08 -16.09
C GLU A 20 4.62 -1.01 -14.60
N MET A 21 5.02 0.17 -14.10
CA MET A 21 5.27 0.37 -12.67
C MET A 21 4.04 -0.02 -11.82
N LYS A 22 2.83 0.39 -12.24
CA LYS A 22 1.60 0.02 -11.54
C LYS A 22 1.39 -1.49 -11.52
N ARG A 23 1.69 -2.20 -12.61
CA ARG A 23 1.52 -3.66 -12.71
C ARG A 23 2.41 -4.40 -11.72
N ILE A 24 3.64 -3.92 -11.48
CA ILE A 24 4.63 -4.64 -10.66
C ILE A 24 4.78 -4.11 -9.23
N ALA A 25 4.55 -2.81 -9.01
CA ALA A 25 4.87 -2.14 -7.74
C ALA A 25 3.64 -1.69 -6.95
N ALA A 26 2.42 -1.79 -7.50
CA ALA A 26 1.18 -1.43 -6.79
C ALA A 26 0.68 -2.53 -5.84
N ASP A 27 1.60 -3.25 -5.20
CA ASP A 27 1.35 -4.35 -4.27
C ASP A 27 1.40 -3.91 -2.79
N GLY A 28 1.64 -2.62 -2.53
CA GLY A 28 1.78 -2.08 -1.18
C GLY A 28 3.09 -2.46 -0.48
N LYS A 29 4.08 -2.99 -1.19
CA LYS A 29 5.42 -3.27 -0.64
C LYS A 29 6.38 -2.11 -0.91
N TRP A 30 7.50 -2.10 -0.18
CA TRP A 30 8.56 -1.13 -0.35
C TRP A 30 9.57 -1.62 -1.40
N HIS A 31 9.80 -0.82 -2.44
CA HIS A 31 10.67 -1.14 -3.56
C HIS A 31 11.80 -0.11 -3.72
N ASP A 32 13.00 -0.58 -4.07
CA ASP A 32 14.10 0.27 -4.57
C ASP A 32 13.77 0.63 -6.04
N PRO A 33 13.85 1.90 -6.46
CA PRO A 33 13.66 2.29 -7.87
C PRO A 33 14.54 1.49 -8.83
N ALA A 34 15.76 1.12 -8.43
CA ALA A 34 16.68 0.36 -9.27
C ALA A 34 16.14 -1.05 -9.59
N THR A 35 15.55 -1.73 -8.61
CA THR A 35 14.94 -3.06 -8.79
C THR A 35 13.74 -3.00 -9.73
N ILE A 36 12.89 -2.00 -9.58
CA ILE A 36 11.74 -1.80 -10.47
C ILE A 36 12.20 -1.50 -11.89
N ALA A 37 13.23 -0.65 -12.04
CA ALA A 37 13.81 -0.29 -13.33
C ALA A 37 14.37 -1.52 -14.08
N GLU A 38 15.07 -2.41 -13.38
CA GLU A 38 15.56 -3.67 -13.92
C GLU A 38 14.41 -4.57 -14.43
N LEU A 39 13.33 -4.70 -13.65
CA LEU A 39 12.18 -5.54 -14.01
C LEU A 39 11.42 -5.07 -15.26
N ILE A 40 11.46 -3.78 -15.58
CA ILE A 40 10.71 -3.20 -16.71
C ILE A 40 11.62 -2.68 -17.82
N GLY A 41 12.94 -2.87 -17.71
CA GLY A 41 13.91 -2.39 -18.69
C GLY A 41 13.93 -0.85 -18.81
N ALA A 42 13.77 -0.13 -17.70
CA ALA A 42 13.77 1.34 -17.67
C ALA A 42 15.00 1.90 -16.95
N ASN A 43 15.14 3.23 -16.99
CA ASN A 43 16.14 3.94 -16.20
C ASN A 43 15.63 4.17 -14.76
N ALA A 44 16.47 3.91 -13.75
CA ALA A 44 16.13 4.09 -12.34
C ALA A 44 15.71 5.54 -11.99
N ASP A 45 16.33 6.55 -12.59
CA ASP A 45 15.99 7.95 -12.38
C ASP A 45 14.57 8.27 -12.89
N ASP A 46 14.17 7.64 -14.01
CA ASP A 46 12.83 7.86 -14.58
C ASP A 46 11.75 7.19 -13.71
N VAL A 47 12.07 6.01 -13.15
CA VAL A 47 11.24 5.32 -12.16
C VAL A 47 11.10 6.16 -10.88
N GLU A 48 12.20 6.67 -10.34
CA GLU A 48 12.19 7.52 -9.14
C GLU A 48 11.40 8.81 -9.38
N LYS A 49 11.63 9.50 -10.50
CA LYS A 49 10.85 10.69 -10.89
C LYS A 49 9.37 10.36 -11.01
N MET A 50 9.01 9.17 -11.50
CA MET A 50 7.62 8.74 -11.58
C MET A 50 7.03 8.52 -10.19
N PHE A 51 7.73 7.85 -9.26
CA PHE A 51 7.28 7.71 -7.87
C PHE A 51 7.07 9.07 -7.19
N LEU A 52 8.05 9.97 -7.29
CA LEU A 52 7.96 11.32 -6.76
C LEU A 52 6.77 12.09 -7.35
N ARG A 53 6.51 11.88 -8.64
CA ARG A 53 5.36 12.48 -9.31
C ARG A 53 4.04 11.92 -8.79
N ILE A 54 3.91 10.59 -8.64
CA ILE A 54 2.69 9.97 -8.09
C ILE A 54 2.44 10.47 -6.67
N ARG A 55 3.50 10.59 -5.86
CA ARG A 55 3.44 11.11 -4.49
C ARG A 55 2.99 12.58 -4.46
N ARG A 56 3.50 13.43 -5.36
CA ARG A 56 3.19 14.87 -5.42
C ARG A 56 1.82 15.17 -6.04
N ASP A 57 1.54 14.56 -7.20
CA ASP A 57 0.35 14.82 -8.01
C ASP A 57 -0.89 14.06 -7.46
N GLY A 58 -0.84 13.63 -6.20
CA GLY A 58 -1.73 12.64 -5.59
C GLY A 58 -3.19 12.76 -6.05
N THR A 59 -3.81 11.59 -6.24
CA THR A 59 -5.26 11.37 -6.45
C THR A 59 -5.86 11.27 -7.86
N LYS A 60 -5.09 11.12 -8.96
CA LYS A 60 -5.71 10.66 -10.23
C LYS A 60 -4.86 9.66 -11.03
N PRO A 61 -5.35 8.41 -11.25
CA PRO A 61 -6.49 7.72 -10.65
C PRO A 61 -6.04 6.65 -9.64
N ARG A 62 -6.48 6.80 -8.38
CA ARG A 62 -6.58 5.73 -7.36
C ARG A 62 -5.27 5.05 -6.91
N ILE A 63 -4.12 5.56 -7.30
CA ILE A 63 -2.82 5.07 -6.82
C ILE A 63 -2.20 6.07 -5.85
N GLY A 64 -1.83 5.58 -4.67
CA GLY A 64 -1.04 6.30 -3.68
C GLY A 64 0.43 5.92 -3.79
N CYS A 65 1.31 6.82 -3.33
CA CYS A 65 2.74 6.54 -3.21
C CYS A 65 3.30 7.19 -1.94
N GLU A 66 4.09 6.42 -1.21
CA GLU A 66 4.88 6.87 -0.08
C GLU A 66 6.37 6.64 -0.34
N SER A 67 7.22 7.31 0.42
CA SER A 67 8.66 7.11 0.38
C SER A 67 9.23 7.03 1.79
N LYS A 68 10.25 6.21 1.99
CA LYS A 68 11.04 6.17 3.23
C LYS A 68 12.53 6.10 2.88
N GLN A 69 13.36 6.66 3.75
CA GLN A 69 14.81 6.54 3.65
C GLN A 69 15.27 5.31 4.45
N VAL A 70 16.14 4.49 3.85
CA VAL A 70 16.79 3.34 4.50
C VAL A 70 18.28 3.42 4.20
N GLY A 71 19.06 3.84 5.20
CA GLY A 71 20.47 4.20 4.99
C GLY A 71 20.60 5.39 4.04
N THR A 72 21.35 5.19 2.95
CA THR A 72 21.59 6.21 1.92
C THR A 72 20.59 6.16 0.76
N LYS A 73 19.67 5.18 0.74
CA LYS A 73 18.72 4.96 -0.35
C LYS A 73 17.29 5.34 0.03
N PHE A 74 16.50 5.73 -0.96
CA PHE A 74 15.05 5.87 -0.83
C PHE A 74 14.32 4.64 -1.36
N TYR A 75 13.31 4.21 -0.62
CA TYR A 75 12.38 3.16 -1.00
C TYR A 75 10.99 3.75 -1.16
N TYR A 76 10.25 3.24 -2.13
CA TYR A 76 8.92 3.73 -2.46
C TYR A 76 7.89 2.62 -2.33
N ARG A 77 6.71 2.98 -1.83
CA ARG A 77 5.57 2.08 -1.69
C ARG A 77 4.41 2.62 -2.49
N MET A 78 4.03 1.89 -3.55
CA MET A 78 2.86 2.21 -4.36
C MET A 78 1.70 1.27 -3.98
N PHE A 79 0.48 1.81 -3.90
CA PHE A 79 -0.69 1.04 -3.48
C PHE A 79 -1.96 1.55 -4.14
N ASN A 80 -2.94 0.66 -4.31
CA ASN A 80 -4.28 1.05 -4.72
C ASN A 80 -5.04 1.62 -3.51
N MET A 81 -5.46 2.88 -3.61
CA MET A 81 -6.24 3.55 -2.56
C MET A 81 -7.62 2.91 -2.36
N GLU A 82 -8.16 2.19 -3.37
CA GLU A 82 -9.41 1.44 -3.21
C GLU A 82 -9.27 0.24 -2.29
N LYS A 83 -8.07 -0.34 -2.22
CA LYS A 83 -7.76 -1.48 -1.35
C LYS A 83 -7.30 -1.04 0.04
N MET A 84 -7.36 0.26 0.34
CA MET A 84 -7.08 0.77 1.67
C MET A 84 -8.34 0.78 2.52
N VAL A 85 -8.26 0.10 3.66
CA VAL A 85 -9.25 0.22 4.73
C VAL A 85 -9.05 1.58 5.41
N ARG A 86 -10.12 2.36 5.53
CA ARG A 86 -10.03 3.66 6.21
C ARG A 86 -9.78 3.46 7.70
N VAL A 87 -9.03 4.39 8.31
CA VAL A 87 -8.78 4.34 9.77
C VAL A 87 -10.08 4.31 10.57
N SER A 88 -11.11 5.06 10.15
CA SER A 88 -12.43 5.01 10.80
C SER A 88 -13.04 3.61 10.78
N GLU A 89 -12.96 2.91 9.63
CA GLU A 89 -13.45 1.54 9.50
C GLU A 89 -12.65 0.55 10.37
N LEU A 90 -11.32 0.71 10.42
CA LEU A 90 -10.48 -0.10 11.32
C LEU A 90 -10.89 0.10 12.78
N THR A 91 -11.07 1.34 13.22
CA THR A 91 -11.47 1.66 14.60
C THR A 91 -12.86 1.11 14.92
N GLU A 92 -13.83 1.32 14.03
CA GLU A 92 -15.22 0.87 14.24
C GLU A 92 -15.33 -0.67 14.28
N LYS A 93 -14.61 -1.38 13.40
CA LYS A 93 -14.74 -2.84 13.30
C LYS A 93 -13.78 -3.61 14.21
N LEU A 94 -12.55 -3.12 14.44
CA LEU A 94 -11.57 -3.81 15.29
C LEU A 94 -11.59 -3.34 16.73
N GLY A 95 -11.94 -2.08 17.01
CA GLY A 95 -11.96 -1.52 18.36
C GLY A 95 -12.70 -2.40 19.36
N PRO A 96 -14.00 -2.72 19.11
CA PRO A 96 -14.77 -3.58 20.00
C PRO A 96 -14.19 -5.00 20.16
N LEU A 97 -13.55 -5.54 19.12
CA LEU A 97 -12.95 -6.88 19.18
C LEU A 97 -11.69 -6.87 20.06
N VAL A 98 -10.85 -5.86 19.92
CA VAL A 98 -9.63 -5.67 20.73
C VAL A 98 -10.02 -5.44 22.19
N GLU A 99 -11.01 -4.59 22.46
CA GLU A 99 -11.54 -4.37 23.81
C GLU A 99 -12.05 -5.67 24.43
N GLY A 100 -12.79 -6.48 23.67
CA GLY A 100 -13.26 -7.79 24.11
C GLY A 100 -12.12 -8.75 24.48
N VAL A 101 -11.07 -8.81 23.65
CA VAL A 101 -9.90 -9.67 23.93
C VAL A 101 -9.14 -9.18 25.16
N ILE A 102 -8.94 -7.86 25.30
CA ILE A 102 -8.30 -7.27 26.49
C ILE A 102 -9.12 -7.56 27.74
N ALA A 103 -10.44 -7.45 27.68
CA ALA A 103 -11.33 -7.72 28.80
C ALA A 103 -11.24 -9.19 29.26
N GLU A 104 -11.22 -10.15 28.33
CA GLU A 104 -11.01 -11.56 28.66
C GLU A 104 -9.59 -11.83 29.19
N GLY A 105 -8.56 -11.18 28.63
CA GLY A 105 -7.18 -11.33 29.08
C GLY A 105 -6.91 -10.80 30.50
N LYS A 106 -7.74 -9.89 31.01
CA LYS A 106 -7.70 -9.39 32.39
C LYS A 106 -8.30 -10.37 33.41
N LYS A 107 -9.04 -11.37 32.96
CA LYS A 107 -9.66 -12.37 33.84
C LYS A 107 -8.64 -13.44 34.23
N ASN A 108 -8.87 -14.07 35.38
CA ASN A 108 -8.11 -15.27 35.74
C ASN A 108 -8.59 -16.48 34.91
N VAL A 109 -7.78 -17.55 34.87
CA VAL A 109 -8.06 -18.75 34.06
C VAL A 109 -9.40 -19.44 34.43
N ALA A 110 -9.87 -19.29 35.66
CA ALA A 110 -11.16 -19.86 36.08
C ALA A 110 -12.37 -19.05 35.58
N THR A 111 -12.18 -17.78 35.18
CA THR A 111 -13.27 -16.86 34.80
C THR A 111 -13.21 -16.42 33.35
N VAL A 112 -12.12 -16.72 32.64
CA VAL A 112 -12.00 -16.46 31.21
C VAL A 112 -12.99 -17.33 30.44
N SER A 113 -13.71 -16.71 29.50
CA SER A 113 -14.60 -17.44 28.61
C SER A 113 -13.88 -17.78 27.32
N PHE A 114 -13.36 -19.01 27.23
CA PHE A 114 -12.73 -19.50 25.99
C PHE A 114 -13.71 -19.51 24.80
N GLY A 115 -15.00 -19.75 25.05
CA GLY A 115 -16.04 -19.65 24.02
C GLY A 115 -16.18 -18.21 23.48
N HIS A 116 -16.10 -17.21 24.36
CA HIS A 116 -16.11 -15.81 23.96
C HIS A 116 -14.85 -15.43 23.17
N LEU A 117 -13.66 -15.83 23.64
CA LEU A 117 -12.39 -15.62 22.91
C LEU A 117 -12.42 -16.25 21.52
N LYS A 118 -12.94 -17.49 21.39
CA LYS A 118 -13.10 -18.16 20.09
C LYS A 118 -14.02 -17.38 19.16
N ARG A 119 -15.12 -16.83 19.68
CA ARG A 119 -16.05 -15.98 18.91
C ARG A 119 -15.36 -14.70 18.44
N LEU A 120 -14.61 -14.01 19.31
CA LEU A 120 -13.85 -12.81 18.94
C LEU A 120 -12.81 -13.10 17.86
N GLY A 121 -12.09 -14.22 17.97
CA GLY A 121 -11.15 -14.67 16.93
C GLY A 121 -11.84 -14.96 15.59
N ALA A 122 -13.00 -15.61 15.60
CA ALA A 122 -13.78 -15.86 14.38
C ALA A 122 -14.26 -14.55 13.72
N LEU A 123 -14.68 -13.57 14.52
CA LEU A 123 -15.07 -12.25 14.02
C LEU A 123 -13.88 -11.50 13.42
N LEU A 124 -12.70 -11.59 14.05
CA LEU A 124 -11.47 -11.01 13.51
C LEU A 124 -11.12 -11.64 12.15
N GLN A 125 -11.17 -12.97 12.04
CA GLN A 125 -10.90 -13.66 10.78
C GLN A 125 -11.87 -13.22 9.68
N ARG A 126 -13.17 -13.09 10.01
CA ARG A 126 -14.16 -12.59 9.06
C ARG A 126 -13.84 -11.18 8.56
N GLN A 127 -13.39 -10.27 9.42
CA GLN A 127 -12.98 -8.93 9.00
C GLN A 127 -11.77 -8.97 8.06
N LEU A 128 -10.79 -9.81 8.36
CA LEU A 128 -9.63 -10.03 7.48
C LEU A 128 -10.06 -10.58 6.11
N ASP A 129 -10.96 -11.56 6.09
CA ASP A 129 -11.48 -12.16 4.85
C ASP A 129 -12.31 -11.15 4.03
N GLU A 130 -13.03 -10.24 4.69
CA GLU A 130 -13.79 -9.17 4.03
C GLU A 130 -12.86 -8.15 3.36
N TRP A 131 -11.76 -7.77 4.01
CA TRP A 131 -10.80 -6.82 3.45
C TRP A 131 -9.81 -7.42 2.44
N ALA A 132 -9.64 -8.74 2.44
CA ALA A 132 -8.76 -9.43 1.50
C ALA A 132 -9.39 -9.66 0.11
N LYS A 133 -10.69 -9.40 -0.05
CA LYS A 133 -11.43 -9.49 -1.33
C LYS A 133 -11.19 -8.26 -2.19
#